data_AF-A0A939I7W0-F1
#
_entry.id   AF-A0A939I7W0-F1
#
_cell.length_a   1.000
_cell.length_b   1.000
_cell.length_c   1.000
_cell.angle_alpha   90.00
_cell.angle_beta   90.00
_cell.angle_gamma   90.00
#
_symmetry.space_group_name_H-M   'P 1'
#
loop_
_entity.id
_entity.type
_entity.pdbx_description
1 polymer ?
#
loop_
_entity_poly.entity_id
_entity_poly.type
_entity_poly.pdbx_seq_one_letter_code
_entity_poly.pdbx_strand_id
1 'polypeptide(L)'
;AGSSKAVRARAATPAPTQAVPRNQPADLQLQSFRQAVAQAQIAKERDRQLELLRILDDTSARLNEGNPDDAAQELRGAQKVIKDLGKKHAIDVPTYANWNARLSALFATLHTTANLQDD
;
A
#
# COMPACT_ATOMS: atom_id res chain seq x y z
N ALA A 1 -44.53 -21.51 13.99
CA ALA A 1 -43.21 -21.07 14.52
C ALA A 1 -42.20 -22.12 14.09
N GLY A 2 -41.27 -21.93 13.16
CA GLY A 2 -40.47 -20.74 12.86
C GLY A 2 -39.12 -20.88 13.54
N SER A 3 -38.07 -21.29 12.81
CA SER A 3 -36.67 -20.91 13.03
C SER A 3 -35.75 -21.52 11.99
N SER A 4 -35.40 -20.69 11.01
CA SER A 4 -34.46 -20.93 9.92
C SER A 4 -33.01 -20.96 10.43
N LYS A 5 -32.23 -21.97 10.03
CA LYS A 5 -30.77 -21.96 10.21
C LYS A 5 -30.10 -21.70 8.85
N ALA A 6 -30.09 -20.44 8.43
CA ALA A 6 -29.33 -20.01 7.27
C ALA A 6 -27.89 -19.73 7.71
N VAL A 7 -26.95 -20.57 7.29
CA VAL A 7 -25.51 -20.32 7.36
C VAL A 7 -25.21 -19.08 6.53
N ARG A 8 -24.98 -17.94 7.20
CA ARG A 8 -24.46 -16.75 6.54
C ARG A 8 -23.00 -17.01 6.16
N ALA A 9 -22.77 -17.39 4.92
CA ALA A 9 -21.49 -17.21 4.27
C ALA A 9 -21.12 -15.73 4.39
N ARG A 10 -20.02 -15.43 5.09
CA ARG A 10 -19.49 -14.06 5.15
C ARG A 10 -18.95 -13.76 3.75
N ALA A 11 -19.75 -13.06 2.95
CA ALA A 11 -19.27 -12.44 1.73
C ALA A 11 -18.09 -11.55 2.13
N ALA A 12 -16.90 -11.83 1.60
CA ALA A 12 -15.75 -10.96 1.73
C ALA A 12 -16.12 -9.63 1.07
N THR A 13 -16.45 -8.63 1.88
CA THR A 13 -16.68 -7.28 1.38
C THR A 13 -15.38 -6.83 0.72
N PRO A 14 -15.36 -6.46 -0.57
CA PRO A 14 -14.17 -5.88 -1.16
C PRO A 14 -13.84 -4.64 -0.33
N ALA A 15 -12.61 -4.55 0.17
CA ALA A 15 -12.15 -3.36 0.87
C ALA A 15 -12.42 -2.15 -0.04
N PRO A 16 -13.00 -1.04 0.48
CA PRO A 16 -13.21 0.14 -0.34
C PRO A 16 -11.86 0.56 -0.89
N THR A 17 -11.71 0.51 -2.21
CA THR A 17 -10.52 1.01 -2.90
C THR A 17 -10.52 2.52 -2.73
N GLN A 18 -9.93 2.98 -1.63
CA GLN A 18 -9.78 4.39 -1.31
C GLN A 18 -9.14 5.08 -2.52
N ALA A 19 -9.67 6.24 -2.89
CA ALA A 19 -9.12 7.06 -3.97
C ALA A 19 -7.63 7.32 -3.73
N VAL A 20 -6.83 7.33 -4.81
CA VAL A 20 -5.39 7.61 -4.72
C VAL A 20 -5.22 9.11 -4.47
N PRO A 21 -4.71 9.54 -3.30
CA PRO A 21 -4.46 10.95 -3.05
C PRO A 21 -3.24 11.39 -3.86
N ARG A 22 -3.44 12.22 -4.89
CA ARG A 22 -2.36 12.68 -5.80
C ARG A 22 -1.80 14.08 -5.49
N ASN A 23 -2.47 14.85 -4.64
CA ASN A 23 -2.10 16.22 -4.25
C ASN A 23 -1.87 16.35 -2.75
N GLN A 24 -1.46 15.27 -2.09
CA GLN A 24 -1.16 15.27 -0.66
C GLN A 24 0.36 15.19 -0.44
N PRO A 25 0.88 15.70 0.69
CA PRO A 25 2.28 15.48 1.05
C PRO A 25 2.61 13.98 1.10
N ALA A 26 3.87 13.63 0.81
CA ALA A 26 4.33 12.24 0.72
C ALA A 26 4.03 11.45 2.00
N ASP A 27 4.18 12.06 3.18
CA ASP A 27 3.91 11.41 4.46
C ASP A 27 2.43 10.98 4.62
N LEU A 28 1.48 11.85 4.25
CA LEU A 28 0.05 11.52 4.29
C LEU A 28 -0.32 10.44 3.26
N GLN A 29 0.26 10.50 2.05
CA GLN A 29 0.06 9.46 1.05
C GLN A 29 0.57 8.10 1.56
N LEU A 30 1.72 8.09 2.24
CA LEU A 30 2.35 6.90 2.79
C LEU A 30 1.58 6.34 3.97
N GLN A 31 1.08 7.19 4.87
CA GLN A 31 0.22 6.79 5.99
C GLN A 31 -1.08 6.16 5.48
N SER A 32 -1.75 6.79 4.50
CA SER A 32 -2.95 6.22 3.86
C SER A 32 -2.66 4.87 3.22
N PHE A 33 -1.50 4.73 2.57
CA PHE A 33 -1.12 3.47 1.94
C PHE A 33 -0.85 2.37 2.97
N ARG A 34 -0.12 2.66 4.05
CA ARG A 34 0.09 1.73 5.17
C ARG A 34 -1.23 1.21 5.74
N GLN A 35 -2.21 2.10 5.96
CA GLN A 35 -3.54 1.69 6.43
C GLN A 35 -4.25 0.78 5.43
N ALA A 36 -4.20 1.07 4.14
CA ALA A 36 -4.80 0.22 3.10
C ALA A 36 -4.16 -1.18 3.07
N VAL A 37 -2.85 -1.28 3.23
CA VAL A 37 -2.13 -2.57 3.31
C VAL A 37 -2.48 -3.32 4.60
N ALA A 38 -2.54 -2.65 5.74
CA ALA A 38 -2.88 -3.27 7.02
C ALA A 38 -4.32 -3.81 7.07
N GLN A 39 -5.25 -3.13 6.38
CA GLN A 39 -6.67 -3.53 6.31
C GLN A 39 -6.93 -4.63 5.26
N ALA A 40 -6.00 -4.84 4.33
CA ALA A 40 -6.19 -5.84 3.27
C ALA A 40 -6.23 -7.26 3.84
N GLN A 41 -7.24 -8.01 3.38
CA GLN A 41 -7.47 -9.39 3.79
C GLN A 41 -6.57 -10.34 3.00
N ILE A 42 -5.31 -10.41 3.40
CA ILE A 42 -4.31 -11.32 2.82
C ILE A 42 -4.31 -12.62 3.65
N ALA A 43 -4.93 -13.66 3.08
CA ALA A 43 -5.07 -14.97 3.73
C ALA A 43 -3.84 -15.87 3.51
N LYS A 44 -3.15 -15.71 2.38
CA LYS A 44 -1.92 -16.40 2.00
C LYS A 44 -0.85 -15.33 1.79
N GLU A 45 0.42 -15.60 2.11
CA GLU A 45 1.52 -14.62 2.03
C GLU A 45 1.45 -13.48 3.07
N ARG A 46 1.02 -13.79 4.31
CA ARG A 46 1.06 -12.84 5.45
C ARG A 46 2.46 -12.24 5.65
N ASP A 47 3.51 -13.03 5.44
CA ASP A 47 4.90 -12.56 5.53
C ASP A 47 5.21 -11.44 4.52
N ARG A 48 4.65 -11.53 3.31
CA ARG A 48 4.79 -10.48 2.28
C ARG A 48 3.99 -9.23 2.63
N GLN A 49 2.82 -9.39 3.25
CA GLN A 49 2.08 -8.24 3.77
C GLN A 49 2.89 -7.50 4.85
N LEU A 50 3.50 -8.25 5.78
CA LEU A 50 4.36 -7.68 6.82
C LEU A 50 5.62 -7.03 6.25
N GLU A 51 6.24 -7.66 5.25
CA GLU A 51 7.38 -7.10 4.52
C GLU A 51 7.00 -5.78 3.83
N LEU A 52 5.84 -5.72 3.17
CA LEU A 52 5.34 -4.48 2.57
C LEU A 52 5.12 -3.40 3.63
N LEU A 53 4.47 -3.73 4.75
CA LEU A 53 4.25 -2.77 5.84
C LEU A 53 5.57 -2.23 6.41
N ARG A 54 6.58 -3.10 6.58
CA ARG A 54 7.91 -2.71 7.04
C ARG A 54 8.57 -1.75 6.06
N ILE A 55 8.57 -2.04 4.76
CA ILE A 55 9.16 -1.17 3.75
C ILE A 55 8.49 0.22 3.75
N LEU A 56 7.16 0.27 3.89
CA LEU A 56 6.43 1.53 3.97
C LEU A 56 6.74 2.30 5.26
N ASP A 57 7.10 1.61 6.34
CA ASP A 57 7.56 2.24 7.58
C ASP A 57 8.97 2.81 7.46
N ASP A 58 9.90 2.02 6.91
CA ASP A 58 11.27 2.43 6.62
C ASP A 58 11.28 3.64 5.67
N THR A 59 10.44 3.63 4.62
CA THR A 59 10.25 4.78 3.71
C THR A 59 9.82 6.04 4.48
N SER A 60 8.95 5.91 5.48
CA SER A 60 8.47 7.03 6.28
C SER A 60 9.56 7.56 7.19
N ALA A 61 10.38 6.68 7.77
CA ALA A 61 11.55 7.08 8.54
C ALA A 61 12.52 7.88 7.66
N ARG A 62 12.85 7.38 6.45
CA ARG A 62 13.72 8.09 5.49
C ARG A 62 13.20 9.47 5.10
N LEU A 63 11.89 9.58 4.88
CA LEU A 63 11.25 10.87 4.61
C LEU A 63 11.39 11.85 5.77
N ASN A 64 11.17 11.38 7.01
CA ASN A 64 11.29 12.20 8.20
C ASN A 64 12.74 12.59 8.52
N GLU A 65 13.72 11.77 8.09
CA GLU A 65 15.15 12.08 8.13
C GLU A 65 15.58 13.11 7.06
N GLY A 66 14.68 13.49 6.15
CA GLY A 66 14.98 14.42 5.06
C GLY A 66 15.73 13.77 3.89
N ASN A 67 15.67 12.45 3.76
CA ASN A 67 16.34 11.65 2.72
C ASN A 67 15.32 11.07 1.72
N PRO A 68 14.75 11.89 0.80
CA PRO A 68 13.74 11.42 -0.15
C PRO A 68 14.28 10.41 -1.18
N ASP A 69 15.57 10.46 -1.51
CA ASP A 69 16.22 9.50 -2.41
C ASP A 69 16.27 8.09 -1.82
N ASP A 70 16.71 7.97 -0.56
CA ASP A 70 16.68 6.70 0.18
C ASP A 70 15.24 6.18 0.32
N ALA A 71 14.29 7.07 0.61
CA ALA A 71 12.86 6.72 0.65
C ALA A 71 12.38 6.16 -0.71
N ALA A 72 12.80 6.74 -1.82
CA ALA A 72 12.48 6.24 -3.16
C ALA A 72 13.14 4.87 -3.43
N GLN A 73 14.36 4.62 -2.94
CA GLN A 73 14.99 3.30 -3.05
C GLN A 73 14.20 2.22 -2.29
N GLU A 74 13.75 2.52 -1.07
CA GLU A 74 12.91 1.60 -0.27
C GLU A 74 11.60 1.26 -1.00
N LEU A 75 10.93 2.26 -1.60
CA LEU A 75 9.70 2.03 -2.36
C LEU A 75 9.87 1.08 -3.56
N ARG A 76 11.08 0.94 -4.12
CA ARG A 76 11.35 -0.07 -5.16
C ARG A 76 11.21 -1.48 -4.60
N GLY A 77 11.54 -1.68 -3.32
CA GLY A 77 11.25 -2.92 -2.59
C GLY A 77 9.75 -3.20 -2.53
N ALA A 78 8.95 -2.19 -2.15
CA ALA A 78 7.50 -2.31 -2.06
C ALA A 78 6.86 -2.72 -3.41
N GLN A 79 7.35 -2.17 -4.52
CA GLN A 79 6.89 -2.55 -5.87
C GLN A 79 7.12 -4.04 -6.17
N LYS A 80 8.27 -4.60 -5.76
CA LYS A 80 8.56 -6.04 -5.92
C LYS A 80 7.61 -6.90 -5.10
N VAL A 81 7.33 -6.52 -3.86
CA VAL A 81 6.42 -7.25 -2.97
C VAL A 81 5.00 -7.27 -3.51
N ILE A 82 4.50 -6.14 -3.99
CA ILE A 82 3.15 -6.06 -4.56
C ILE A 82 3.03 -6.88 -5.84
N LYS A 83 4.09 -6.90 -6.66
CA LYS A 83 4.17 -7.78 -7.83
C LYS A 83 4.13 -9.25 -7.44
N ASP A 84 4.83 -9.65 -6.37
CA ASP A 84 4.79 -11.03 -5.85
C ASP A 84 3.39 -11.40 -5.34
N LEU A 85 2.77 -10.53 -4.53
CA LEU A 85 1.40 -10.69 -4.02
C LEU A 85 0.37 -10.83 -5.16
N GLY A 86 0.47 -9.99 -6.19
CA GLY A 86 -0.40 -10.06 -7.37
C GLY A 86 -0.20 -11.35 -8.17
N LYS A 87 1.06 -11.75 -8.42
CA LYS A 87 1.40 -13.01 -9.12
C LYS A 87 0.90 -14.25 -8.38
N LYS A 88 0.95 -14.24 -7.06
CA LYS A 88 0.49 -15.34 -6.21
C LYS A 88 -1.02 -15.31 -5.96
N HIS A 89 -1.75 -14.36 -6.56
CA HIS A 89 -3.17 -14.12 -6.31
C HIS A 89 -3.50 -13.96 -4.82
N ALA A 90 -2.54 -13.42 -4.05
CA ALA A 90 -2.72 -13.12 -2.62
C ALA A 90 -3.57 -11.85 -2.40
N ILE A 91 -3.67 -11.00 -3.42
CA ILE A 91 -4.56 -9.84 -3.52
C ILE A 91 -5.34 -9.90 -4.83
N ASP A 92 -6.54 -9.32 -4.85
CA ASP A 92 -7.37 -9.22 -6.04
C ASP A 92 -6.84 -8.16 -7.03
N VAL A 93 -7.30 -8.25 -8.29
CA VAL A 93 -6.87 -7.35 -9.38
C VAL A 93 -7.15 -5.87 -9.08
N PRO A 94 -8.35 -5.48 -8.57
CA PRO A 94 -8.60 -4.11 -8.11
C PRO A 94 -7.61 -3.62 -7.04
N THR A 95 -7.34 -4.44 -6.02
CA THR A 95 -6.37 -4.11 -4.96
C THR A 95 -4.96 -3.95 -5.53
N TYR A 96 -4.52 -4.86 -6.39
CA TYR A 96 -3.23 -4.77 -7.07
C TYR A 96 -3.10 -3.48 -7.90
N ALA A 97 -4.12 -3.13 -8.69
CA ALA A 97 -4.12 -1.91 -9.50
C ALA A 97 -4.09 -0.64 -8.62
N ASN A 98 -4.89 -0.61 -7.56
CA ASN A 98 -4.93 0.52 -6.62
C ASN A 98 -3.59 0.73 -5.92
N TRP A 99 -2.95 -0.34 -5.46
CA TRP A 99 -1.66 -0.27 -4.77
C TRP A 99 -0.54 0.18 -5.69
N ASN A 100 -0.49 -0.31 -6.94
CA ASN A 100 0.46 0.18 -7.93
C ASN A 100 0.24 1.68 -8.22
N ALA A 101 -1.01 2.13 -8.36
CA ALA A 101 -1.30 3.53 -8.59
C ALA A 101 -0.87 4.43 -7.42
N ARG A 102 -1.01 3.96 -6.18
CA ARG A 102 -0.52 4.65 -4.98
C ARG A 102 0.99 4.74 -4.94
N LEU A 103 1.70 3.66 -5.25
CA LEU A 103 3.15 3.66 -5.34
C LEU A 103 3.66 4.62 -6.41
N SER A 104 3.07 4.62 -7.60
CA SER A 104 3.46 5.55 -8.66
C SER A 104 3.24 7.01 -8.26
N ALA A 105 2.15 7.32 -7.55
CA ALA A 105 1.91 8.67 -7.02
C ALA A 105 2.93 9.06 -5.94
N LEU A 106 3.29 8.14 -5.05
CA LEU A 106 4.33 8.34 -4.04
C LEU A 106 5.69 8.61 -4.69
N PHE A 107 6.08 7.82 -5.69
CA PHE A 107 7.32 8.03 -6.43
C PHE A 107 7.37 9.42 -7.08
N ALA A 108 6.29 9.84 -7.74
CA ALA A 108 6.22 11.17 -8.34
C ALA A 108 6.37 12.28 -7.29
N THR A 109 5.69 12.12 -6.14
CA THR A 109 5.75 13.08 -5.04
C THR A 109 7.17 13.18 -4.46
N LEU A 110 7.82 12.04 -4.20
CA LEU A 110 9.19 12.01 -3.67
C LEU A 110 10.21 12.62 -4.62
N HIS A 111 10.08 12.34 -5.91
CA HIS A 111 10.96 12.91 -6.92
C HIS A 111 10.81 14.44 -7.00
N THR A 112 9.59 14.95 -6.86
CA THR A 112 9.36 16.40 -6.76
C THR A 112 9.95 16.97 -5.47
N THR A 113 9.82 16.29 -4.32
CA THR A 113 10.40 16.74 -3.05
C THR A 113 11.93 16.76 -3.09
N ALA A 114 12.57 15.73 -3.65
CA ALA A 114 14.02 15.68 -3.83
C ALA A 114 14.52 16.82 -4.73
N ASN A 115 13.84 17.07 -5.86
CA ASN A 115 14.20 18.18 -6.75
C ASN A 115 14.01 19.57 -6.11
N LEU A 116 13.11 19.71 -5.13
CA LEU A 116 12.91 20.97 -4.40
C LEU A 116 13.93 21.17 -3.27
N GLN A 117 14.68 20.13 -2.87
CA GLN A 117 15.72 20.21 -1.85
C GLN A 117 17.13 20.50 -2.43
N ASP A 118 17.31 20.33 -3.75
CA ASP A 118 18.58 20.57 -4.45
C ASP A 118 18.75 22.02 -4.98
N ASP A 119 17.71 22.86 -4.86
CA ASP A 119 17.70 24.29 -5.21
C ASP A 119 17.78 25.19 -3.95
#